data_AF-A0A2D0KYH2-F1
#
_entry.id   AF-A0A2D0KYH2-F1
#
_cell.length_a   1.000
_cell.length_b   1.000
_cell.length_c   1.000
_cell.angle_alpha   90.00
_cell.angle_beta   90.00
_cell.angle_gamma   90.00
#
_symmetry.space_group_name_H-M   'P 1'
#
loop_
_entity.id
_entity.type
_entity.pdbx_description
1 polymer ?
#
loop_
_entity_poly.entity_id
_entity_poly.type
_entity_poly.pdbx_seq_one_letter_code
_entity_poly.pdbx_strand_id
1 'polypeptide(L)' 'MEKYIVTYLADYPCGHRHTLRVVMDAHNAMDAIEKSLAALTDDQLTSTNHTLFSVMPEAFNENTIGCLDACPKAEVKS' A
#
# COMPACT_ATOMS: atom_id res chain seq x y z
N MET A 1 -8.97 14.66 -2.75
CA MET A 1 -7.95 14.06 -1.86
C MET A 1 -8.56 12.78 -1.36
N GLU A 2 -7.87 11.67 -1.54
CA GLU A 2 -8.37 10.34 -1.19
C GLU A 2 -7.42 9.72 -0.19
N LYS A 3 -7.94 8.77 0.59
CA LYS A 3 -7.13 8.07 1.57
C LYS A 3 -6.45 6.88 0.91
N TYR A 4 -5.16 6.72 1.17
CA TYR A 4 -4.33 5.64 0.64
C TYR A 4 -3.76 4.80 1.78
N ILE A 5 -3.56 3.52 1.49
CA ILE A 5 -2.79 2.60 2.33
C ILE A 5 -1.50 2.29 1.58
N VAL A 6 -0.37 2.74 2.14
CA VAL A 6 0.97 2.36 1.69
C VAL A 6 1.46 1.24 2.58
N THR A 7 1.83 0.11 1.98
CA THR A 7 2.34 -1.06 2.71
C THR A 7 3.81 -1.26 2.39
N TYR A 8 4.61 -1.37 3.43
CA TYR A 8 6.01 -1.73 3.39
C TYR A 8 6.21 -3.12 4.01
N LEU A 9 7.22 -3.85 3.54
CA LEU A 9 7.78 -4.99 4.26
C LEU A 9 9.05 -4.53 4.98
N ALA A 10 9.12 -4.75 6.29
CA ALA A 10 10.22 -4.29 7.13
C ALA A 10 10.63 -5.36 8.14
N ASP A 11 11.89 -5.31 8.56
CA ASP A 11 12.46 -6.21 9.57
C ASP A 11 12.13 -5.65 10.96
N TYR A 12 11.58 -6.48 11.84
CA TYR A 12 11.23 -6.07 13.22
C TYR A 12 12.17 -6.72 14.25
N PRO A 13 12.26 -6.16 15.48
CA PRO A 13 13.09 -6.71 16.56
C PRO A 13 12.80 -8.17 16.95
N CYS A 14 11.63 -8.70 16.57
CA CYS A 14 11.29 -10.12 16.74
C CYS A 14 12.04 -11.07 15.79
N GLY A 15 12.91 -10.55 14.91
CA GLY A 15 13.69 -11.33 13.96
C GLY A 15 12.93 -11.75 12.71
N HIS A 16 11.70 -11.26 12.52
CA HIS A 16 10.85 -11.59 11.37
C HIS A 16 10.50 -10.33 10.58
N ARG A 17 10.18 -10.56 9.30
CA ARG A 17 9.73 -9.51 8.40
C ARG A 17 8.22 -9.39 8.45
N HIS A 18 7.72 -8.19 8.72
CA HIS A 18 6.28 -7.91 8.82
C HIS A 18 5.86 -6.76 7.92
N THR A 19 4.54 -6.69 7.68
CA THR A 19 3.93 -5.57 6.97
C THR A 19 3.79 -4.36 7.90
N LEU A 20 4.31 -3.22 7.47
CA LEU A 20 4.01 -1.91 8.03
C LEU A 20 3.01 -1.20 7.12
N ARG A 21 1.85 -0.82 7.65
CA ARG A 21 0.80 -0.12 6.90
C ARG A 21 0.74 1.33 7.36
N VAL A 22 0.94 2.26 6.43
CA VAL A 22 0.84 3.69 6.67
C VAL A 22 -0.39 4.21 5.93
N VAL A 23 -1.31 4.82 6.66
CA VAL A 23 -2.56 5.37 6.11
C VAL A 23 -2.44 6.88 6.04
N MET A 24 -2.77 7.48 4.89
CA MET A 24 -2.67 8.93 4.70
C MET A 24 -3.61 9.46 3.63
N ASP A 25 -3.84 10.77 3.64
CA ASP A 25 -4.51 11.47 2.55
C ASP A 25 -3.51 11.91 1.47
N ALA A 26 -3.82 11.58 0.22
CA ALA A 26 -3.00 11.92 -0.94
C ALA A 26 -3.84 12.28 -2.17
N HIS A 27 -3.23 12.94 -3.14
CA HIS A 27 -3.83 13.25 -4.42
C HIS A 27 -3.82 12.06 -5.38
N ASN A 28 -2.78 11.23 -5.30
CA ASN A 28 -2.58 10.03 -6.12
C ASN A 28 -1.58 9.09 -5.44
N ALA A 29 -1.33 7.92 -6.06
CA ALA A 29 -0.42 6.92 -5.51
C ALA A 29 1.03 7.42 -5.34
N MET A 30 1.54 8.26 -6.24
CA MET A 30 2.91 8.79 -6.13
C MET A 30 3.04 9.77 -4.96
N ASP A 31 2.07 10.67 -4.80
CA ASP A 31 1.98 11.57 -3.64
C ASP A 31 1.88 10.78 -2.32
N ALA A 32 1.13 9.66 -2.31
CA ALA A 32 1.07 8.77 -1.16
C ALA A 32 2.43 8.13 -0.84
N ILE A 33 3.17 7.65 -1.85
CA ILE A 33 4.51 7.09 -1.66
C ILE A 33 5.44 8.13 -1.06
N GLU A 34 5.52 9.32 -1.66
CA GLU A 34 6.43 10.39 -1.20
C GLU A 34 6.13 10.81 0.24
N LYS A 35 4.86 11.03 0.58
CA LYS A 35 4.43 11.37 1.94
C LYS A 35 4.72 10.26 2.94
N SER A 36 4.58 9.01 2.52
CA SER A 36 4.81 7.86 3.41
C SER A 36 6.27 7.68 3.83
N LEU A 37 7.23 8.19 3.06
CA LEU A 37 8.64 8.13 3.42
C LEU A 37 8.95 8.91 4.70
N ALA A 38 8.24 10.00 4.97
CA ALA A 38 8.40 10.77 6.21
C ALA A 38 7.96 9.97 7.45
N ALA A 39 7.03 9.02 7.29
CA ALA A 39 6.61 8.12 8.37
C ALA A 39 7.66 7.04 8.67
N LEU A 40 8.58 6.76 7.74
CA LEU A 40 9.67 5.80 7.94
C LEU A 40 10.84 6.39 8.73
N THR A 41 10.94 7.72 8.78
CA THR A 41 11.96 8.45 9.53
C THR A 41 11.50 8.85 10.94
N ASP A 42 10.35 8.35 11.40
CA ASP A 42 9.89 8.56 12.77
C ASP A 42 10.78 7.77 13.74
N ASP A 43 11.39 8.46 14.71
CA ASP A 43 12.31 7.89 15.70
C ASP A 43 11.66 6.80 16.58
N GLN A 44 10.33 6.74 16.65
CA GLN A 44 9.60 5.70 17.37
C GLN A 44 9.46 4.39 16.57
N LEU A 45 9.78 4.40 15.27
CA LEU A 45 9.66 3.25 14.42
C LEU A 45 10.87 2.32 14.60
N THR A 46 10.66 1.19 15.28
CA THR A 46 11.73 0.21 15.58
C THR A 46 12.05 -0.74 14.41
N SER A 47 11.24 -0.75 13.36
CA SER A 47 11.45 -1.59 12.18
C SER A 47 12.49 -0.98 11.23
N THR A 48 13.22 -1.80 10.49
CA THR A 48 14.26 -1.39 9.53
C THR A 48 14.07 -2.05 8.16
N ASN A 49 14.93 -1.71 7.18
CA ASN A 49 14.96 -2.33 5.84
C ASN A 49 13.61 -2.30 5.11
N HIS A 50 12.91 -1.17 5.19
CA HIS A 50 11.60 -0.98 4.55
C HIS A 50 11.70 -1.11 3.03
N THR A 51 10.87 -1.96 2.46
CA THR A 51 10.71 -2.11 1.01
C THR A 51 9.24 -1.92 0.65
N LEU A 52 8.96 -1.02 -0.29
CA LEU A 52 7.60 -0.75 -0.75
C LEU A 52 7.00 -2.05 -1.33
N PHE A 53 5.84 -2.45 -0.82
CA PHE A 53 5.14 -3.64 -1.26
C PHE A 53 3.90 -3.30 -2.09
N SER A 54 3.07 -2.38 -1.61
CA SER A 54 1.85 -1.98 -2.32
C SER A 54 1.38 -0.57 -1.95
N VAL A 55 0.67 0.07 -2.87
CA VAL A 55 -0.01 1.35 -2.66
C VAL A 55 -1.40 1.23 -3.26
N MET A 56 -2.43 1.48 -2.47
CA MET A 56 -3.81 1.39 -2.93
C MET A 56 -4.68 2.43 -2.24
N PRO A 57 -5.73 2.96 -2.91
CA PRO A 57 -6.77 3.71 -2.23
C PRO A 57 -7.40 2.84 -1.13
N GLU A 58 -7.72 3.41 0.04
CA GLU A 58 -8.39 2.68 1.15
C GLU A 58 -9.75 2.14 0.72
N ALA A 59 -10.42 2.84 -0.21
CA ALA A 59 -11.67 2.41 -0.80
C ALA A 59 -11.52 1.14 -1.67
N PHE A 60 -10.32 0.81 -2.13
CA PHE A 60 -10.05 -0.40 -2.91
C PHE A 60 -9.99 -1.62 -1.99
N ASN A 61 -11.10 -2.35 -1.94
CA ASN A 61 -11.29 -3.55 -1.11
C ASN A 61 -11.93 -4.70 -1.92
N GLU A 62 -12.14 -5.86 -1.29
CA GLU A 62 -12.72 -7.05 -1.94
C GLU A 62 -14.05 -6.76 -2.65
N ASN A 63 -14.89 -5.88 -2.11
CA ASN A 63 -16.16 -5.52 -2.74
C ASN A 63 -15.94 -4.73 -4.05
N THR A 64 -14.93 -3.87 -4.11
CA THR A 64 -14.57 -3.17 -5.36
C THR A 64 -13.92 -4.08 -6.39
N ILE A 65 -13.19 -5.12 -5.96
CA ILE A 65 -12.64 -6.14 -6.86
C ILE A 65 -13.76 -6.94 -7.52
N GLY A 66 -14.82 -7.28 -6.77
CA GLY A 66 -15.99 -7.97 -7.32
C GLY A 66 -16.69 -7.21 -8.46
N CYS A 67 -16.51 -5.89 -8.54
CA CYS A 67 -17.00 -5.08 -9.66
C CYS A 67 -16.07 -5.08 -10.89
N LEU A 68 -14.81 -5.48 -10.75
CA LEU A 68 -13.86 -5.58 -11.88
C LEU A 68 -14.15 -6.82 -12.76
N ASP A 69 -14.71 -7.87 -12.18
CA ASP A 69 -15.22 -9.05 -12.90
C ASP A 69 -16.46 -8.74 -13.78
N ALA A 70 -16.97 -7.50 -13.74
CA ALA A 70 -18.03 -7.03 -14.64
C ALA A 70 -17.52 -6.67 -16.04
N CYS A 71 -16.20 -6.65 -16.27
CA CYS A 71 -15.67 -6.53 -17.62
C CYS A 71 -16.04 -7.77 -18.44
N PRO A 72 -16.78 -7.64 -19.56
CA PRO A 72 -17.07 -8.78 -20.41
C PRO A 72 -15.73 -9.38 -20.85
N LYS A 73 -15.56 -10.70 -20.65
CA LYS A 73 -14.36 -11.46 -20.97
C LYS A 73 -13.79 -10.98 -22.30
N ALA A 74 -12.76 -10.15 -22.27
CA ALA A 74 -12.03 -9.83 -23.48
C ALA A 74 -11.39 -11.15 -23.90
N GLU A 75 -11.90 -11.74 -24.98
CA GLU A 75 -11.33 -12.96 -25.55
C GLU A 75 -9.85 -12.70 -25.82
N VAL A 76 -8.99 -13.32 -25.00
CA VAL A 76 -7.57 -13.39 -25.30
C VAL A 76 -7.44 -14.31 -26.49
N LYS A 77 -7.40 -13.73 -27.70
CA LYS A 77 -7.10 -14.49 -28.92
C LYS A 77 -5.66 -15.01 -28.80
N SER A 78 -5.54 -16.33 -28.68
CA SER A 78 -4.27 -17.06 -28.85
C SER A 78 -3.86 -17.10 -30.31
#